data_AF-A0A7Y5B5W8-F1
#
_entry.id   AF-A0A7Y5B5W8-F1
#
_cell.length_a   1.000
_cell.length_b   1.000
_cell.length_c   1.000
_cell.angle_alpha   90.00
_cell.angle_beta   90.00
_cell.angle_gamma   90.00
#
_symmetry.space_group_name_H-M   'P 1'
#
loop_
_entity.id
_entity.type
_entity.pdbx_description
1 polymer ?
#
loop_
_entity_poly.entity_id
_entity_poly.type
_entity_poly.pdbx_seq_one_letter_code
_entity_poly.pdbx_strand_id
1 'polypeptide(L)'
;MKPLALIAAVSLFWTVAAQDAKPATSEVDALLVAIAEIHWFENVRHLKLTDVQLDKLMAANKKARERENEQFKAEAKDLLALKEDVEKARQQAIAGRPAPQGLLNRLKELEKKAAEDRKALRVKAVKELATELRPIFTDEQFAEMARKSKEVLKEQKFNVEGSEDVQLYWFYVEHVFLPELAVEMMKKLKDHN
;
A
#
# COMPACT_ATOMS: atom_id res chain seq x y z
N MET A 1 11.33 -26.00 -1.89
CA MET A 1 11.07 -24.86 -0.99
C MET A 1 10.76 -23.63 -1.83
N LYS A 2 9.51 -23.13 -1.82
CA LYS A 2 9.13 -21.86 -2.45
C LYS A 2 8.42 -20.99 -1.40
N PRO A 3 9.14 -20.12 -0.65
CA PRO A 3 8.52 -19.18 0.25
C PRO A 3 8.54 -17.79 -0.40
N LEU A 4 7.52 -17.43 -1.17
CA LEU A 4 7.41 -16.07 -1.73
C LEU A 4 5.95 -15.63 -2.00
N ALA A 5 4.95 -16.41 -1.59
CA ALA A 5 3.55 -16.13 -1.91
C ALA A 5 2.79 -15.32 -0.84
N LEU A 6 3.35 -15.12 0.36
CA LEU A 6 2.61 -14.47 1.46
C LEU A 6 2.49 -12.93 1.29
N ILE A 7 3.39 -12.29 0.54
CA ILE A 7 3.36 -10.83 0.29
C ILE A 7 2.45 -10.48 -0.92
N ALA A 8 1.64 -11.43 -1.39
CA ALA A 8 0.72 -11.23 -2.52
C ALA A 8 -0.76 -11.45 -2.15
N ALA A 9 -1.08 -11.38 -0.86
CA ALA A 9 -2.43 -11.53 -0.36
C ALA A 9 -3.11 -10.15 -0.22
N VAL A 10 -3.91 -9.83 -1.24
CA VAL A 10 -5.03 -8.86 -1.21
C VAL A 10 -4.65 -7.40 -0.99
N SER A 11 -4.13 -6.77 -2.04
CA SER A 11 -4.30 -5.33 -2.27
C SER A 11 -5.77 -5.02 -2.65
N LEU A 12 -6.70 -5.21 -1.72
CA LEU A 12 -8.03 -4.57 -1.77
C LEU A 12 -8.03 -3.36 -0.83
N PHE A 13 -7.06 -2.47 -1.01
CA PHE A 13 -7.20 -1.12 -0.49
C PHE A 13 -7.01 -0.16 -1.65
N TRP A 14 -8.12 0.50 -1.94
CA TRP A 14 -8.35 1.49 -2.95
C TRP A 14 -7.16 2.46 -3.03
N THR A 15 -6.44 2.44 -4.13
CA THR A 15 -5.68 3.62 -4.55
C THR A 15 -6.72 4.59 -5.08
N VAL A 16 -7.35 5.35 -4.17
CA VAL A 16 -7.95 6.61 -4.57
C VAL A 16 -6.77 7.52 -4.88
N ALA A 17 -6.33 7.52 -6.13
CA ALA A 17 -5.49 8.59 -6.63
C ALA A 17 -6.32 9.88 -6.49
N ALA A 18 -6.11 10.62 -5.41
CA ALA A 18 -6.72 11.91 -5.23
C ALA A 18 -6.06 12.88 -6.23
N GLN A 19 -6.68 13.01 -7.41
CA GLN A 19 -6.48 14.18 -8.25
C GLN A 19 -7.12 15.39 -7.58
N ASP A 20 -6.40 16.52 -7.63
CA ASP A 20 -6.81 17.84 -7.19
C ASP A 20 -8.23 18.22 -7.66
N ALA A 21 -9.20 18.02 -6.76
CA ALA A 21 -10.45 18.74 -6.56
C ALA A 21 -11.29 17.85 -5.66
N LYS A 22 -11.36 18.11 -4.34
CA LYS A 22 -12.26 17.35 -3.44
C LYS A 22 -13.69 17.47 -3.98
N PRO A 23 -14.28 16.41 -4.56
CA PRO A 23 -15.73 16.36 -4.65
C PRO A 23 -16.24 16.33 -3.20
N ALA A 24 -17.43 16.85 -2.94
CA ALA A 24 -18.08 16.60 -1.65
C ALA A 24 -18.08 15.08 -1.43
N THR A 25 -17.33 14.59 -0.44
CA THR A 25 -17.27 13.17 -0.11
C THR A 25 -18.70 12.71 0.11
N SER A 26 -19.12 11.72 -0.67
CA SER A 26 -20.45 11.16 -0.48
C SER A 26 -20.57 10.62 0.95
N GLU A 27 -21.77 10.58 1.53
CA GLU A 27 -21.97 9.99 2.87
C GLU A 27 -21.41 8.56 2.94
N VAL A 28 -21.44 7.85 1.82
CA VAL A 28 -20.84 6.52 1.67
C VAL A 28 -19.31 6.57 1.83
N ASP A 29 -18.62 7.54 1.20
CA ASP A 29 -17.17 7.70 1.35
C ASP A 29 -16.79 7.99 2.81
N ALA A 30 -17.56 8.83 3.51
CA ALA A 30 -17.35 9.13 4.92
C ALA A 30 -17.50 7.88 5.81
N LEU A 31 -18.50 7.04 5.52
CA LEU A 31 -18.68 5.76 6.21
C LEU A 31 -17.53 4.78 5.94
N LEU A 32 -17.06 4.70 4.69
CA LEU A 32 -15.91 3.84 4.34
C LEU A 32 -14.63 4.29 5.03
N VAL A 33 -14.39 5.60 5.14
CA VAL A 33 -13.28 6.14 5.94
C VAL A 33 -13.44 5.73 7.40
N ALA A 34 -14.59 5.98 8.03
CA ALA A 34 -14.81 5.62 9.43
C ALA A 34 -14.61 4.12 9.70
N ILE A 35 -15.06 3.23 8.80
CA ILE A 35 -14.81 1.79 8.89
C ILE A 35 -13.31 1.48 8.84
N ALA A 36 -12.56 2.12 7.93
CA ALA A 36 -11.12 1.96 7.84
C ALA A 36 -10.40 2.45 9.11
N GLU A 37 -10.84 3.57 9.70
CA GLU A 37 -10.30 4.07 10.97
C GLU A 37 -10.54 3.07 12.11
N ILE A 38 -11.78 2.57 12.25
CA ILE A 38 -12.13 1.56 13.27
C ILE A 38 -11.23 0.33 13.14
N HIS A 39 -11.09 -0.20 11.92
CA HIS A 39 -10.22 -1.35 11.68
C HIS A 39 -8.76 -1.05 12.01
N TRP A 40 -8.27 0.15 11.70
CA TRP A 40 -6.91 0.53 12.03
C TRP A 40 -6.69 0.56 13.55
N PHE A 41 -7.57 1.21 14.31
CA PHE A 41 -7.47 1.28 15.77
C PHE A 41 -7.58 -0.09 16.44
N GLU A 42 -8.48 -0.96 15.97
CA GLU A 42 -8.58 -2.35 16.44
C GLU A 42 -7.29 -3.14 16.22
N ASN A 43 -6.59 -2.86 15.12
CA ASN A 43 -5.28 -3.46 14.87
C ASN A 43 -4.17 -2.87 15.72
N VAL A 44 -4.20 -1.60 16.13
CA VAL A 44 -3.05 -0.96 16.80
C VAL A 44 -3.18 -0.92 18.32
N ARG A 45 -4.40 -0.86 18.88
CA ARG A 45 -4.63 -0.61 20.32
C ARG A 45 -3.90 -1.55 21.27
N HIS A 46 -3.73 -2.81 20.87
CA HIS A 46 -3.10 -3.84 21.71
C HIS A 46 -1.58 -3.69 21.81
N LEU A 47 -0.97 -2.95 20.87
CA LEU A 47 0.46 -2.66 20.91
C LEU A 47 0.83 -1.65 21.98
N LYS A 48 -0.14 -0.87 22.50
CA LYS A 48 0.08 0.19 23.51
C LYS A 48 1.27 1.08 23.12
N LEU A 49 1.23 1.62 21.91
CA LEU A 49 2.30 2.43 21.36
C LEU A 49 2.47 3.71 22.19
N THR A 50 3.70 3.97 22.63
CA THR A 50 4.04 5.23 23.31
C THR A 50 4.13 6.38 22.31
N ASP A 51 3.99 7.61 22.80
CA ASP A 51 4.15 8.82 21.98
C ASP A 51 5.49 8.87 21.25
N VAL A 52 6.57 8.43 21.91
CA VAL A 52 7.91 8.34 21.32
C VAL A 52 7.94 7.32 20.18
N GLN A 53 7.23 6.20 20.31
CA GLN A 53 7.11 5.22 19.23
C GLN A 53 6.29 5.79 18.08
N LEU A 54 5.17 6.45 18.36
CA LEU A 54 4.31 7.09 17.36
C LEU A 54 5.07 8.14 16.55
N ASP A 55 5.88 8.98 17.19
CA ASP A 55 6.70 9.99 16.50
C ASP A 55 7.72 9.36 15.54
N LYS A 56 8.39 8.29 15.98
CA LYS A 56 9.34 7.55 15.13
C LYS A 56 8.63 6.85 13.96
N LEU A 57 7.46 6.27 14.21
CA LEU A 57 6.65 5.59 13.18
C LEU A 57 6.16 6.58 12.11
N MET A 58 5.64 7.74 12.53
CA MET A 58 5.22 8.80 11.61
C MET A 58 6.38 9.31 10.75
N ALA A 59 7.56 9.50 11.34
CA ALA A 59 8.75 9.92 10.61
C ALA A 59 9.20 8.87 9.57
N ALA A 60 9.18 7.59 9.93
CA ALA A 60 9.52 6.50 9.01
C ALA A 60 8.49 6.35 7.88
N ASN A 61 7.19 6.47 8.18
CA ASN A 61 6.14 6.46 7.15
C ASN A 61 6.36 7.60 6.14
N LYS A 62 6.62 8.83 6.61
CA LYS A 62 6.86 9.98 5.73
C LYS A 62 8.00 9.70 4.75
N LYS A 63 9.13 9.17 5.23
CA LYS A 63 10.26 8.79 4.36
C LYS A 63 9.89 7.71 3.36
N ALA A 64 9.12 6.69 3.78
CA ALA A 64 8.67 5.64 2.88
C ALA A 64 7.78 6.21 1.76
N ARG A 65 6.90 7.16 2.06
CA ARG A 65 6.06 7.85 1.08
C ARG A 65 6.84 8.74 0.12
N GLU A 66 7.85 9.45 0.61
CA GLU A 66 8.75 10.22 -0.24
C GLU A 66 9.44 9.31 -1.27
N ARG A 67 9.94 8.14 -0.86
CA ARG A 67 10.53 7.14 -1.77
C ARG A 67 9.53 6.58 -2.78
N GLU A 68 8.31 6.23 -2.35
CA GLU A 68 7.25 5.76 -3.26
C GLU A 68 6.91 6.84 -4.31
N ASN A 69 6.83 8.11 -3.91
CA ASN A 69 6.54 9.23 -4.82
C ASN A 69 7.65 9.47 -5.85
N GLU A 70 8.92 9.34 -5.47
CA GLU A 70 10.04 9.42 -6.42
C GLU A 70 9.96 8.31 -7.48
N GLN A 71 9.54 7.12 -7.07
CA GLN A 71 9.39 5.98 -7.97
C GLN A 71 8.19 6.14 -8.93
N PHE A 72 7.05 6.64 -8.44
CA PHE A 72 5.91 6.98 -9.31
C PHE A 72 6.29 8.03 -10.36
N LYS A 73 7.11 9.02 -10.01
CA LYS A 73 7.61 10.01 -10.97
C LYS A 73 8.49 9.37 -12.05
N ALA A 74 9.30 8.37 -11.70
CA ALA A 74 10.11 7.63 -12.66
C ALA A 74 9.25 6.81 -13.63
N GLU A 75 8.23 6.09 -13.13
CA GLU A 75 7.28 5.33 -13.96
C GLU A 75 6.48 6.23 -14.90
N ALA A 76 6.03 7.39 -14.42
CA ALA A 76 5.24 8.33 -15.21
C ALA A 76 6.00 8.83 -16.44
N LYS A 77 7.34 8.88 -16.41
CA LYS A 77 8.17 9.36 -17.52
C LYS A 77 8.00 8.51 -18.79
N ASP A 78 7.98 7.19 -18.66
CA ASP A 78 7.86 6.26 -19.79
C ASP A 78 6.45 6.32 -20.42
N LEU A 79 5.41 6.48 -19.58
CA LEU A 79 4.03 6.66 -20.05
C LEU A 79 3.79 8.04 -20.68
N LEU A 80 4.38 9.09 -20.11
CA LEU A 80 4.29 10.45 -20.66
C LEU A 80 4.90 10.55 -22.07
N ALA A 81 5.90 9.74 -22.38
CA ALA A 81 6.49 9.68 -23.73
C ALA A 81 5.50 9.18 -24.81
N LEU A 82 4.43 8.48 -24.42
CA LEU A 82 3.38 7.99 -25.33
C LEU A 82 2.11 8.85 -25.33
N LYS A 83 2.08 9.96 -24.57
CA LYS A 83 0.87 10.76 -24.34
C LYS A 83 0.16 11.16 -25.63
N GLU A 84 0.91 11.67 -26.61
CA GLU A 84 0.31 12.13 -27.88
C GLU A 84 -0.24 10.98 -28.72
N ASP A 85 0.45 9.85 -28.77
CA ASP A 85 0.03 8.67 -29.53
C ASP A 85 -1.21 8.04 -28.91
N VAL A 86 -1.27 7.98 -27.58
CA VAL A 86 -2.44 7.52 -26.82
C VAL A 86 -3.63 8.45 -27.06
N GLU A 87 -3.44 9.77 -27.01
CA GLU A 87 -4.52 10.72 -27.24
C GLU A 87 -5.07 10.62 -28.66
N LYS A 88 -4.19 10.51 -29.68
CA LYS A 88 -4.60 10.29 -31.06
C LYS A 88 -5.38 8.98 -31.23
N ALA A 89 -4.90 7.90 -30.62
CA ALA A 89 -5.59 6.61 -30.67
C ALA A 89 -6.93 6.64 -29.93
N ARG A 90 -7.04 7.39 -28.82
CA ARG A 90 -8.31 7.62 -28.12
C ARG A 90 -9.32 8.33 -29.02
N GLN A 91 -8.91 9.40 -29.69
CA GLN A 91 -9.78 10.12 -30.63
C GLN A 91 -10.23 9.24 -31.80
N GLN A 92 -9.32 8.40 -32.34
CA GLN A 92 -9.66 7.42 -33.38
C GLN A 92 -10.66 6.37 -32.88
N ALA A 93 -10.47 5.85 -31.67
CA ALA A 93 -11.38 4.87 -31.06
C ALA A 93 -12.78 5.46 -30.81
N ILE A 94 -12.86 6.71 -30.33
CA ILE A 94 -14.14 7.43 -30.16
C ILE A 94 -14.86 7.58 -31.51
N ALA A 95 -14.11 7.80 -32.60
CA ALA A 95 -14.64 7.85 -33.96
C ALA A 95 -14.93 6.46 -34.59
N GLY A 96 -14.88 5.38 -33.81
CA GLY A 96 -15.16 4.01 -34.27
C GLY A 96 -14.05 3.35 -35.09
N ARG A 97 -12.85 3.94 -35.12
CA ARG A 97 -11.67 3.37 -35.81
C ARG A 97 -10.81 2.59 -34.83
N PRO A 98 -10.28 1.41 -35.21
CA PRO A 98 -9.41 0.65 -34.34
C PRO A 98 -8.09 1.39 -34.10
N ALA A 99 -7.58 1.33 -32.86
CA ALA A 99 -6.27 1.85 -32.52
C ALA A 99 -5.16 1.05 -33.23
N PRO A 100 -4.00 1.66 -33.57
CA PRO A 100 -2.89 0.95 -34.20
C PRO A 100 -2.40 -0.23 -33.34
N GLN A 101 -2.29 -1.42 -33.94
CA GLN A 101 -1.90 -2.63 -33.21
C GLN A 101 -0.51 -2.51 -32.55
N GLY A 102 0.42 -1.82 -33.18
CA GLY A 102 1.75 -1.57 -32.61
C GLY A 102 1.70 -0.72 -31.33
N LEU A 103 0.78 0.26 -31.27
CA LEU A 103 0.55 1.05 -30.06
C LEU A 103 -0.09 0.19 -28.97
N LEU A 104 -1.12 -0.61 -29.30
CA LEU A 104 -1.77 -1.51 -28.34
C LEU A 104 -0.79 -2.52 -27.73
N ASN A 105 0.10 -3.09 -28.53
CA ASN A 105 1.13 -4.02 -28.03
C ASN A 105 2.09 -3.31 -27.08
N ARG A 106 2.56 -2.11 -27.43
CA ARG A 106 3.46 -1.31 -26.60
C ARG A 106 2.82 -0.88 -25.28
N LEU A 107 1.52 -0.53 -25.29
CA LEU A 107 0.76 -0.22 -24.08
C LEU A 107 0.65 -1.45 -23.17
N LYS A 108 0.34 -2.63 -23.72
CA LYS A 108 0.29 -3.88 -22.94
C LYS A 108 1.64 -4.23 -22.31
N GLU A 109 2.74 -4.04 -23.04
CA GLU A 109 4.09 -4.26 -22.52
C GLU A 109 4.41 -3.30 -21.38
N LEU A 110 4.07 -2.02 -21.52
CA LEU A 110 4.26 -1.02 -20.47
C LEU A 110 3.38 -1.29 -19.25
N GLU A 111 2.12 -1.70 -19.43
CA GLU A 111 1.23 -2.09 -18.34
C GLU A 111 1.78 -3.30 -17.58
N LYS A 112 2.25 -4.32 -18.30
CA LYS A 112 2.86 -5.51 -17.68
C LYS A 112 4.13 -5.13 -16.92
N LYS A 113 5.03 -4.36 -17.54
CA LYS A 113 6.27 -3.90 -16.91
C LYS A 113 5.97 -3.07 -15.67
N ALA A 114 5.05 -2.11 -15.75
CA ALA A 114 4.64 -1.30 -14.61
C ALA A 114 4.06 -2.15 -13.48
N ALA A 115 3.25 -3.18 -13.79
CA ALA A 115 2.71 -4.08 -12.77
C ALA A 115 3.82 -4.91 -12.08
N GLU A 116 4.79 -5.43 -12.84
CA GLU A 116 5.93 -6.18 -12.31
C GLU A 116 6.84 -5.29 -11.46
N ASP A 117 7.18 -4.09 -11.97
CA ASP A 117 8.01 -3.11 -11.30
C ASP A 117 7.35 -2.67 -9.98
N ARG A 118 6.07 -2.27 -10.00
CA ARG A 118 5.32 -1.89 -8.79
C ARG A 118 5.27 -3.01 -7.75
N LYS A 119 5.10 -4.26 -8.19
CA LYS A 119 5.10 -5.41 -7.27
C LYS A 119 6.46 -5.56 -6.59
N ALA A 120 7.55 -5.56 -7.36
CA ALA A 120 8.91 -5.68 -6.82
C ALA A 120 9.24 -4.50 -5.88
N LEU A 121 8.82 -3.29 -6.29
CA LEU A 121 8.94 -2.06 -5.53
C LEU A 121 8.24 -2.15 -4.19
N ARG A 122 6.98 -2.58 -4.18
CA ARG A 122 6.16 -2.69 -2.97
C ARG A 122 6.77 -3.66 -1.99
N VAL A 123 7.21 -4.83 -2.46
CA VAL A 123 7.91 -5.82 -1.61
C VAL A 123 9.18 -5.23 -1.02
N LYS A 124 9.97 -4.50 -1.82
CA LYS A 124 11.19 -3.84 -1.35
C LYS A 124 10.88 -2.75 -0.32
N ALA A 125 9.92 -1.87 -0.60
CA ALA A 125 9.51 -0.78 0.28
C ALA A 125 8.98 -1.30 1.63
N VAL A 126 8.15 -2.34 1.61
CA VAL A 126 7.64 -2.99 2.83
C VAL A 126 8.80 -3.58 3.65
N LYS A 127 9.73 -4.29 3.02
CA LYS A 127 10.90 -4.86 3.73
C LYS A 127 11.79 -3.78 4.33
N GLU A 128 12.07 -2.72 3.58
CA GLU A 128 12.88 -1.59 4.05
C GLU A 128 12.21 -0.88 5.22
N LEU A 129 10.92 -0.55 5.07
CA LEU A 129 10.14 0.08 6.14
C LEU A 129 10.10 -0.83 7.37
N ALA A 130 9.74 -2.11 7.22
CA ALA A 130 9.69 -3.03 8.33
C ALA A 130 11.05 -3.18 9.04
N THR A 131 12.15 -3.15 8.29
CA THR A 131 13.51 -3.14 8.88
C THR A 131 13.78 -1.85 9.66
N GLU A 132 13.36 -0.69 9.14
CA GLU A 132 13.46 0.61 9.82
C GLU A 132 12.58 0.67 11.08
N LEU A 133 11.40 0.03 11.05
CA LEU A 133 10.45 0.05 12.16
C LEU A 133 10.80 -0.96 13.26
N ARG A 134 11.44 -2.10 12.94
CA ARG A 134 11.70 -3.18 13.90
C ARG A 134 12.34 -2.73 15.23
N PRO A 135 13.34 -1.83 15.25
CA PRO A 135 13.97 -1.34 16.49
C PRO A 135 13.07 -0.43 17.33
N ILE A 136 11.94 0.05 16.79
CA ILE A 136 10.99 0.90 17.52
C ILE A 136 10.14 0.04 18.47
N PHE A 137 9.91 -1.22 18.11
CA PHE A 137 9.02 -2.13 18.80
C PHE A 137 9.75 -3.05 19.78
N THR A 138 9.08 -3.39 20.88
CA THR A 138 9.54 -4.47 21.77
C THR A 138 9.32 -5.83 21.12
N ASP A 139 9.91 -6.87 21.69
CA ASP A 139 9.73 -8.24 21.21
C ASP A 139 8.30 -8.74 21.41
N GLU A 140 7.62 -8.30 22.47
CA GLU A 140 6.20 -8.59 22.71
C GLU A 140 5.32 -7.92 21.64
N GLN A 141 5.59 -6.64 21.33
CA GLN A 141 4.87 -5.94 20.26
C GLN A 141 5.09 -6.62 18.90
N PHE A 142 6.33 -7.07 18.61
CA PHE A 142 6.64 -7.85 17.42
C PHE A 142 5.84 -9.16 17.35
N ALA A 143 5.83 -9.94 18.44
CA ALA A 143 5.08 -11.19 18.52
C ALA A 143 3.57 -10.98 18.33
N GLU A 144 3.02 -9.91 18.91
CA GLU A 144 1.61 -9.56 18.74
C GLU A 144 1.26 -9.19 17.30
N MET A 145 2.11 -8.40 16.62
CA MET A 145 1.92 -8.08 15.20
C MET A 145 1.95 -9.32 14.31
N ALA A 146 2.87 -10.26 14.59
CA ALA A 146 2.94 -11.53 13.86
C ALA A 146 1.69 -12.40 14.14
N ARG A 147 1.27 -12.52 15.40
CA ARG A 147 0.06 -13.24 15.81
C ARG A 147 -1.18 -12.69 15.12
N LYS A 148 -1.38 -11.36 15.16
CA LYS A 148 -2.55 -10.71 14.56
C LYS A 148 -2.59 -10.90 13.05
N SER A 149 -1.45 -10.80 12.37
CA SER A 149 -1.35 -11.07 10.93
C SER A 149 -1.74 -12.50 10.59
N LYS A 150 -1.30 -13.47 11.41
CA LYS A 150 -1.67 -14.88 11.24
C LYS A 150 -3.18 -15.08 11.38
N GLU A 151 -3.83 -14.40 12.32
CA GLU A 151 -5.28 -14.45 12.50
C GLU A 151 -6.02 -13.91 11.27
N VAL A 152 -5.67 -12.71 10.83
CA VAL A 152 -6.28 -12.06 9.65
C VAL A 152 -6.11 -12.94 8.41
N LEU A 153 -4.92 -13.47 8.17
CA LEU A 153 -4.66 -14.34 7.03
C LEU A 153 -5.45 -15.66 7.11
N LYS A 154 -5.62 -16.25 8.30
CA LYS A 154 -6.47 -17.43 8.51
C LYS A 154 -7.94 -17.15 8.25
N GLU A 155 -8.46 -16.01 8.71
CA GLU A 155 -9.84 -15.59 8.45
C GLU A 155 -10.11 -15.42 6.95
N GLN A 156 -9.10 -14.92 6.22
CA GLN A 156 -9.12 -14.80 4.76
C GLN A 156 -8.83 -16.13 4.02
N LYS A 157 -8.72 -17.25 4.75
CA LYS A 157 -8.47 -18.60 4.21
C LYS A 157 -7.12 -18.73 3.48
N PHE A 158 -6.13 -17.92 3.81
CA PHE A 158 -4.76 -18.13 3.36
C PHE A 158 -4.10 -19.25 4.18
N ASN A 159 -3.33 -20.11 3.49
CA ASN A 159 -2.48 -21.06 4.18
C ASN A 159 -1.26 -20.33 4.78
N VAL A 160 -1.21 -20.30 6.10
CA VAL A 160 -0.13 -19.68 6.89
C VAL A 160 0.80 -20.71 7.54
N GLU A 161 0.63 -22.01 7.25
CA GLU A 161 1.51 -23.05 7.73
C GLU A 161 2.94 -22.83 7.20
N GLY A 162 3.91 -22.79 8.11
CA GLY A 162 5.32 -22.52 7.78
C GLY A 162 5.66 -21.05 7.52
N SER A 163 4.74 -20.11 7.75
CA SER A 163 5.07 -18.67 7.70
C SER A 163 5.95 -18.29 8.90
N GLU A 164 7.06 -17.60 8.63
CA GLU A 164 7.95 -17.08 9.67
C GLU A 164 7.37 -15.79 10.28
N ASP A 165 7.63 -15.55 11.56
CA ASP A 165 7.13 -14.35 12.26
C ASP A 165 7.58 -13.05 11.58
N VAL A 166 8.77 -13.03 10.98
CA VAL A 166 9.25 -11.87 10.22
C VAL A 166 8.39 -11.58 8.99
N GLN A 167 7.86 -12.61 8.32
CA GLN A 167 6.99 -12.46 7.16
C GLN A 167 5.61 -11.95 7.57
N LEU A 168 5.10 -12.47 8.70
CA LEU A 168 3.85 -12.01 9.30
C LEU A 168 3.97 -10.57 9.80
N TYR A 169 5.10 -10.21 10.37
CA TYR A 169 5.41 -8.83 10.75
C TYR A 169 5.46 -7.90 9.53
N TRP A 170 6.10 -8.30 8.43
CA TRP A 170 6.09 -7.50 7.20
C TRP A 170 4.69 -7.28 6.66
N PHE A 171 3.85 -8.32 6.68
CA PHE A 171 2.44 -8.21 6.34
C PHE A 171 1.73 -7.18 7.23
N TYR A 172 1.95 -7.23 8.55
CA TYR A 172 1.39 -6.25 9.48
C TYR A 172 1.81 -4.82 9.12
N VAL A 173 3.11 -4.59 8.89
CA VAL A 173 3.65 -3.27 8.54
C VAL A 173 3.01 -2.72 7.28
N GLU A 174 2.87 -3.56 6.25
CA GLU A 174 2.22 -3.18 5.00
C GLU A 174 0.77 -2.74 5.18
N HIS A 175 0.00 -3.44 6.02
CA HIS A 175 -1.44 -3.23 6.14
C HIS A 175 -1.83 -2.21 7.20
N VAL A 176 -0.95 -1.94 8.17
CA VAL A 176 -1.24 -1.05 9.30
C VAL A 176 -0.44 0.24 9.20
N PHE A 177 0.86 0.17 8.91
CA PHE A 177 1.72 1.36 8.99
C PHE A 177 2.03 1.99 7.65
N LEU A 178 1.82 1.32 6.53
CA LEU A 178 2.03 1.86 5.19
C LEU A 178 0.80 2.51 4.52
N PRO A 179 -0.48 2.21 4.85
CA PRO A 179 -1.63 2.89 4.25
C PRO A 179 -1.60 4.41 4.41
N GLU A 180 -2.32 5.13 3.54
CA GLU A 180 -2.24 6.60 3.46
C GLU A 180 -2.78 7.27 4.73
N LEU A 181 -3.86 6.72 5.27
CA LEU A 181 -4.47 7.19 6.51
C LEU A 181 -3.63 6.90 7.75
N ALA A 182 -2.59 6.06 7.68
CA ALA A 182 -1.85 5.61 8.87
C ALA A 182 -1.24 6.77 9.66
N VAL A 183 -0.74 7.82 8.99
CA VAL A 183 -0.17 9.00 9.66
C VAL A 183 -1.25 9.79 10.40
N GLU A 184 -2.41 9.98 9.78
CA GLU A 184 -3.53 10.67 10.43
C GLU A 184 -4.01 9.86 11.64
N MET A 185 -4.10 8.54 11.52
CA MET A 185 -4.53 7.67 12.60
C MET A 185 -3.54 7.65 13.77
N MET A 186 -2.23 7.63 13.48
CA MET A 186 -1.19 7.74 14.52
C MET A 186 -1.25 9.08 15.26
N LYS A 187 -1.59 10.18 14.58
CA LYS A 187 -1.81 11.50 15.23
C LYS A 187 -3.03 11.45 16.15
N LYS A 188 -4.17 10.96 15.64
CA LYS A 188 -5.39 10.79 16.45
C LYS A 188 -5.13 9.92 17.68
N LEU A 189 -4.39 8.81 17.53
CA LEU A 189 -4.03 7.95 18.67
C LEU A 189 -3.19 8.72 19.70
N LYS A 190 -2.19 9.49 19.25
CA LYS A 190 -1.33 10.30 20.12
C LYS A 190 -2.13 11.35 20.91
N ASP A 191 -3.11 12.00 20.27
CA ASP A 191 -3.94 13.02 20.91
C ASP A 191 -4.86 12.46 22.02
N HIS A 192 -4.98 11.12 22.11
CA HIS A 192 -5.82 10.41 23.07
C HIS A 192 -5.04 9.50 24.04
N ASN A 193 -3.70 9.50 23.98
CA ASN A 193 -2.81 8.86 24.96
C ASN A 193 -2.62 9.75 26.20
#